data_AF-A0A7W1K6F0-F1
#
_entry.id   AF-A0A7W1K6F0-F1
#
_cell.length_a   1.000
_cell.length_b   1.000
_cell.length_c   1.000
_cell.angle_alpha   90.00
_cell.angle_beta   90.00
_cell.angle_gamma   90.00
#
_symmetry.space_group_name_H-M   'P 1'
#
loop_
_entity.id
_entity.type
_entity.pdbx_description
1 polymer ?
#
loop_
_entity_poly.entity_id
_entity_poly.type
_entity_poly.pdbx_seq_one_letter_code
_entity_poly.pdbx_strand_id
1 'polypeptide(L)'
;YEAEHDDYRAIVAKALADRLAEAFAEHLHEQVRREWYAPDEHLSSEELIKERYRGTRPAFGYPACPDHSEKRTLFQLLNVSEAAGIDLTTSCAMMPAASVSGLYLAHPAARYFHVGRIAKDQVEDYARRKGESLTEAERWLAPNLAYEPG
;
A
#
# COMPACT_ATOMS: atom_id res chain seq x y z
N TYR A 1 -26.74 -9.98 6.80
CA TYR A 1 -27.05 -9.62 5.41
C TYR A 1 -26.95 -10.79 4.46
N GLU A 2 -25.77 -11.36 4.16
CA GLU A 2 -25.69 -12.50 3.22
C GLU A 2 -26.46 -13.75 3.69
N ALA A 3 -26.35 -14.11 4.98
CA ALA A 3 -27.13 -15.20 5.57
C ALA A 3 -28.66 -14.95 5.58
N GLU A 4 -29.07 -13.70 5.36
CA GLU A 4 -30.48 -13.28 5.28
C GLU A 4 -30.91 -13.04 3.82
N HIS A 5 -30.05 -13.34 2.84
CA HIS A 5 -30.25 -13.06 1.42
C HIS A 5 -30.51 -11.57 1.09
N ASP A 6 -29.98 -10.65 1.91
CA ASP A 6 -30.02 -9.20 1.68
C ASP A 6 -28.71 -8.74 1.01
N ASP A 7 -28.60 -9.00 -0.29
CA ASP A 7 -27.41 -8.68 -1.08
C ASP A 7 -27.14 -7.18 -1.14
N TYR A 8 -28.19 -6.36 -1.19
CA TYR A 8 -28.05 -4.90 -1.22
C TYR A 8 -27.32 -4.39 0.03
N ARG A 9 -27.80 -4.77 1.22
CA ARG A 9 -27.13 -4.33 2.46
C ARG A 9 -25.75 -4.94 2.62
N ALA A 10 -25.52 -6.17 2.15
CA ALA A 10 -24.19 -6.77 2.15
C ALA A 10 -23.19 -5.96 1.30
N ILE A 11 -23.60 -5.56 0.09
CA ILE A 11 -22.79 -4.73 -0.82
C ILE A 11 -22.55 -3.34 -0.22
N VAL A 12 -23.60 -2.68 0.29
CA VAL A 12 -23.50 -1.35 0.89
C VAL A 12 -22.57 -1.37 2.11
N ALA A 13 -22.67 -2.38 2.96
CA ALA A 13 -21.79 -2.51 4.12
C ALA A 13 -20.31 -2.65 3.72
N LYS A 14 -19.99 -3.48 2.72
CA LYS A 14 -18.63 -3.63 2.19
C LYS A 14 -18.12 -2.32 1.57
N ALA A 15 -18.94 -1.66 0.75
CA ALA A 15 -18.60 -0.38 0.14
C ALA A 15 -18.33 0.71 1.19
N LEU A 16 -19.14 0.79 2.25
CA LEU A 16 -18.91 1.71 3.35
C LEU A 16 -17.64 1.38 4.12
N ALA A 17 -17.35 0.10 4.37
CA ALA A 17 -16.10 -0.31 5.00
C ALA A 17 -14.88 0.16 4.19
N ASP A 18 -14.89 -0.01 2.87
CA ASP A 18 -13.82 0.47 1.99
C ASP A 18 -13.68 2.00 2.05
N ARG A 19 -14.80 2.75 2.07
CA ARG A 19 -14.74 4.22 2.20
C ARG A 19 -14.17 4.66 3.54
N LEU A 20 -14.50 3.95 4.63
CA LEU A 20 -13.97 4.24 5.95
C LEU A 20 -12.48 3.93 6.05
N ALA A 21 -12.00 2.84 5.45
CA ALA A 21 -10.58 2.50 5.41
C ALA A 21 -9.76 3.58 4.69
N GLU A 22 -10.22 4.06 3.53
CA GLU A 22 -9.56 5.14 2.78
C GLU A 22 -9.64 6.49 3.51
N ALA A 23 -10.79 6.81 4.12
CA ALA A 23 -10.94 8.03 4.91
C ALA A 23 -10.00 8.04 6.12
N PHE A 24 -9.81 6.88 6.77
CA PHE A 24 -8.87 6.77 7.87
C PHE A 24 -7.42 6.90 7.38
N ALA A 25 -7.07 6.30 6.23
CA ALA A 25 -5.74 6.50 5.65
C ALA A 25 -5.43 7.99 5.37
N GLU A 26 -6.40 8.76 4.85
CA GLU A 26 -6.23 10.21 4.64
C GLU A 26 -6.11 10.97 5.96
N HIS A 27 -6.98 10.68 6.93
CA HIS A 27 -6.98 11.35 8.23
C HIS A 27 -5.68 11.07 9.01
N LEU A 28 -5.24 9.82 9.07
CA LEU A 28 -4.00 9.44 9.72
C LEU A 28 -2.80 10.08 9.03
N HIS A 29 -2.79 10.14 7.70
CA HIS A 29 -1.72 10.82 6.99
C HIS A 29 -1.71 12.32 7.34
N GLU A 30 -2.86 13.00 7.36
CA GLU A 30 -2.97 14.40 7.79
C GLU A 30 -2.42 14.61 9.21
N GLN A 31 -2.79 13.75 10.17
CA GLN A 31 -2.25 13.80 11.53
C GLN A 31 -0.72 13.65 11.54
N VAL A 32 -0.20 12.64 10.84
CA VAL A 32 1.26 12.42 10.72
C VAL A 32 1.95 13.63 10.11
N ARG A 33 1.39 14.26 9.07
CA ARG A 33 2.00 15.46 8.47
C ARG A 33 2.07 16.61 9.47
N ARG A 34 0.97 16.90 10.15
CA ARG A 34 0.89 17.98 11.14
C ARG A 34 1.83 17.74 12.32
N GLU A 35 1.97 16.50 12.77
CA GLU A 35 2.85 16.16 13.88
C GLU A 35 4.33 16.09 13.48
N TRP A 36 4.65 15.72 12.23
CA TRP A 36 6.02 15.43 11.84
C TRP A 36 6.70 16.55 11.05
N TYR A 37 6.07 17.16 10.05
CA TYR A 37 6.78 18.04 9.11
C TYR A 37 5.98 19.20 8.49
N ALA A 38 4.70 19.35 8.83
CA ALA A 38 3.82 20.40 8.34
C ALA A 38 2.80 20.85 9.41
N PRO A 39 3.26 21.39 10.57
CA PRO A 39 2.40 21.68 11.73
C PRO A 39 1.32 22.73 11.47
N ASP A 40 1.58 23.68 10.57
CA ASP A 40 0.66 24.77 10.22
C ASP A 40 -0.27 24.40 9.04
N GLU A 41 -0.30 23.13 8.61
CA GLU A 41 -1.12 22.69 7.48
C GLU A 41 -2.62 22.72 7.84
N HIS A 42 -3.39 23.44 7.03
CA HIS A 42 -4.85 23.50 7.11
C HIS A 42 -5.44 23.40 5.70
N LEU A 43 -5.72 22.17 5.27
CA LEU A 43 -6.28 21.88 3.96
C LEU A 43 -7.75 21.50 4.07
N SER A 44 -8.54 21.92 3.08
CA SER A 44 -9.89 21.41 2.88
C SER A 44 -9.87 19.96 2.41
N SER A 45 -10.99 19.24 2.58
CA SER A 45 -11.11 17.87 2.05
C SER A 45 -10.88 17.80 0.53
N GLU A 46 -11.26 18.84 -0.22
CA GLU A 46 -11.02 18.89 -1.67
C GLU A 46 -9.53 19.02 -2.00
N GLU A 47 -8.77 19.78 -1.21
CA GLU A 47 -7.33 19.90 -1.36
C GLU A 47 -6.58 18.62 -0.96
N LEU A 48 -7.07 17.91 0.07
CA LEU A 48 -6.56 16.59 0.45
C LEU A 48 -6.75 15.57 -0.68
N ILE A 49 -7.95 15.51 -1.28
CA ILE A 49 -8.23 14.63 -2.43
C ILE A 49 -7.34 14.97 -3.64
N LYS A 50 -7.03 16.26 -3.82
CA LYS A 50 -6.11 16.74 -4.87
C LYS A 50 -4.63 16.60 -4.50
N GLU A 51 -4.32 15.95 -3.37
CA GLU A 51 -2.97 15.72 -2.85
C GLU A 51 -2.13 17.01 -2.78
N ARG A 52 -2.75 18.13 -2.35
CA ARG A 52 -2.08 19.45 -2.27
C ARG A 52 -1.11 19.61 -1.09
N TYR A 53 -0.92 18.55 -0.31
CA TYR A 53 0.03 18.50 0.79
C TYR A 53 1.45 18.15 0.33
N ARG A 54 2.41 18.38 1.23
CA ARG A 54 3.79 17.90 1.07
C ARG A 54 3.88 16.41 1.41
N GLY A 55 4.73 15.68 0.67
CA GLY A 55 5.02 14.27 0.94
C GLY A 55 4.09 13.30 0.20
N THR A 56 4.34 12.01 0.34
CA THR A 56 3.53 10.94 -0.27
C THR A 56 3.35 9.76 0.69
N ARG A 57 2.35 8.92 0.42
CA ARG A 57 2.05 7.72 1.21
C ARG A 57 1.99 6.43 0.37
N PRO A 58 3.07 6.04 -0.33
CA PRO A 58 3.04 4.91 -1.26
C PRO A 58 2.73 3.59 -0.57
N ALA A 59 1.81 2.83 -1.17
CA ALA A 59 1.40 1.51 -0.72
C ALA A 59 2.01 0.42 -1.60
N PHE A 60 2.57 -0.62 -0.99
CA PHE A 60 3.14 -1.75 -1.73
C PHE A 60 2.11 -2.41 -2.65
N GLY A 61 2.51 -2.74 -3.87
CA GLY A 61 1.64 -3.21 -4.95
C GLY A 61 1.19 -2.13 -5.92
N TYR A 62 1.34 -0.85 -5.56
CA TYR A 62 1.12 0.25 -6.50
C TYR A 62 2.32 0.43 -7.44
N PRO A 63 2.14 1.11 -8.59
CA PRO A 63 3.20 1.39 -9.56
C PRO A 63 4.55 1.89 -9.04
N ALA A 64 4.56 2.66 -7.95
CA ALA A 64 5.78 3.22 -7.36
C ALA A 64 6.58 2.18 -6.54
N CYS A 65 5.92 1.10 -6.11
CA CYS A 65 6.49 0.03 -5.30
C CYS A 65 5.72 -1.28 -5.57
N PRO A 66 5.88 -1.91 -6.75
CA PRO A 66 4.99 -2.96 -7.24
C PRO A 66 5.12 -4.31 -6.50
N ASP A 67 6.21 -4.53 -5.77
CA ASP A 67 6.38 -5.77 -5.00
C ASP A 67 5.42 -5.82 -3.81
N HIS A 68 4.41 -6.69 -3.89
CA HIS A 68 3.44 -6.90 -2.82
C HIS A 68 4.05 -7.52 -1.56
N SER A 69 5.14 -8.27 -1.67
CA SER A 69 5.72 -9.03 -0.57
C SER A 69 6.35 -8.15 0.51
N GLU A 70 6.71 -6.91 0.17
CA GLU A 70 7.24 -5.91 1.13
C GLU A 70 6.22 -5.54 2.22
N LYS A 71 4.92 -5.85 2.03
CA LYS A 71 3.93 -5.75 3.12
C LYS A 71 4.31 -6.62 4.31
N ARG A 72 5.01 -7.75 4.10
CA ARG A 72 5.48 -8.62 5.19
C ARG A 72 6.43 -7.88 6.13
N THR A 73 7.37 -7.13 5.55
CA THR A 73 8.30 -6.28 6.31
C THR A 73 7.55 -5.21 7.10
N LEU A 74 6.59 -4.53 6.46
CA LEU A 74 5.76 -3.51 7.11
C LEU A 74 4.94 -4.10 8.27
N PHE A 75 4.30 -5.25 8.05
CA PHE A 75 3.47 -5.93 9.05
C PHE A 75 4.29 -6.38 10.25
N GLN A 76 5.50 -6.89 10.01
CA GLN A 76 6.42 -7.26 11.07
C GLN A 76 6.90 -6.03 11.87
N LEU A 77 7.26 -4.95 11.18
CA LEU A 77 7.77 -3.73 11.82
C LEU A 77 6.74 -3.10 12.78
N LEU A 78 5.46 -3.10 12.39
CA LEU A 78 4.39 -2.48 13.16
C LEU A 78 3.60 -3.47 14.04
N ASN A 79 3.97 -4.75 14.00
CA ASN A 79 3.24 -5.84 14.66
C ASN A 79 1.71 -5.79 14.38
N VAL A 80 1.36 -5.65 13.09
CA VAL A 80 0.01 -5.25 12.66
C VAL A 80 -1.07 -6.25 13.08
N SER A 81 -0.79 -7.56 13.02
CA SER A 81 -1.75 -8.59 13.42
C SER A 81 -2.19 -8.44 14.88
N GLU A 82 -1.26 -8.15 15.79
CA GLU A 82 -1.57 -7.95 17.21
C GLU A 82 -2.16 -6.55 17.47
N ALA A 83 -1.59 -5.51 16.85
CA ALA A 83 -1.97 -4.12 17.12
C ALA A 83 -3.31 -3.72 16.50
N ALA A 84 -3.68 -4.29 15.35
CA ALA A 84 -4.84 -3.88 14.57
C ALA A 84 -5.76 -5.04 14.15
N GLY A 85 -5.39 -6.30 14.39
CA GLY A 85 -6.18 -7.46 13.98
C GLY A 85 -6.27 -7.63 12.45
N ILE A 86 -5.28 -7.11 11.72
CA ILE A 86 -5.20 -7.21 10.25
C ILE A 86 -4.09 -8.19 9.90
N ASP A 87 -4.37 -9.14 9.03
CA ASP A 87 -3.44 -10.18 8.59
C ASP A 87 -3.15 -10.12 7.09
N LEU A 88 -2.09 -10.82 6.67
CA LEU A 88 -1.77 -11.05 5.27
C LEU A 88 -2.12 -12.46 4.83
N THR A 89 -2.76 -12.58 3.67
CA THR A 89 -2.86 -13.87 2.97
C THR A 89 -1.50 -14.31 2.43
N THR A 90 -1.41 -15.54 1.92
CA THR A 90 -0.19 -16.04 1.26
C THR A 90 0.25 -15.17 0.07
N SER A 91 -0.71 -14.55 -0.63
CA SER A 91 -0.47 -13.60 -1.72
C SER A 91 -0.26 -12.15 -1.28
N CYS A 92 -0.14 -11.90 0.04
CA CYS A 92 0.01 -10.56 0.62
C CYS A 92 -1.17 -9.62 0.33
N ALA A 93 -2.38 -10.15 0.18
CA ALA A 93 -3.61 -9.37 0.34
C ALA A 93 -3.90 -9.18 1.83
N MET A 94 -4.46 -8.03 2.20
CA MET A 94 -4.81 -7.75 3.60
C MET A 94 -6.20 -8.30 3.94
N MET A 95 -6.36 -8.78 5.17
CA MET A 95 -7.63 -9.23 5.73
C MET A 95 -7.86 -8.55 7.09
N PRO A 96 -8.95 -7.80 7.29
CA PRO A 96 -10.07 -7.54 6.38
C PRO A 96 -9.69 -6.86 5.05
N ALA A 97 -10.48 -7.08 4.00
CA ALA A 97 -10.22 -6.50 2.67
C ALA A 97 -10.25 -4.95 2.68
N ALA A 98 -11.13 -4.37 3.50
CA ALA A 98 -11.20 -2.94 3.76
C ALA A 98 -10.04 -2.49 4.68
N SER A 99 -8.81 -2.58 4.16
CA SER A 99 -7.57 -2.20 4.86
C SER A 99 -6.66 -1.42 3.93
N VAL A 100 -5.90 -0.48 4.49
CA VAL A 100 -4.87 0.30 3.78
C VAL A 100 -3.57 0.22 4.56
N SER A 101 -2.45 0.02 3.87
CA SER A 101 -1.10 0.07 4.45
C SER A 101 -0.10 0.64 3.46
N GLY A 102 0.93 1.30 3.97
CA GLY A 102 1.94 1.94 3.14
C GLY A 102 3.05 2.60 3.96
N LEU A 103 3.89 3.34 3.27
CA LEU A 103 5.00 4.10 3.83
C LEU A 103 4.62 5.59 3.89
N TYR A 104 5.24 6.37 4.76
CA TYR A 104 5.18 7.83 4.72
C TYR A 104 6.52 8.41 4.27
N LEU A 105 6.51 9.27 3.25
CA LEU A 105 7.69 9.96 2.74
C LEU A 105 7.50 11.48 2.86
N ALA A 106 8.26 12.11 3.75
CA ALA A 106 8.14 13.53 4.08
C ALA A 106 8.89 14.49 3.13
N HIS A 107 9.69 13.97 2.19
CA HIS A 107 10.54 14.81 1.35
C HIS A 107 9.70 15.71 0.42
N PRO A 108 9.97 17.02 0.31
CA PRO A 108 9.12 17.93 -0.47
C PRO A 108 9.09 17.64 -1.97
N ALA A 109 10.09 16.92 -2.48
CA ALA A 109 10.14 16.45 -3.86
C ALA A 109 9.66 14.99 -4.04
N ALA A 110 9.20 14.29 -2.98
CA ALA A 110 8.65 12.95 -3.12
C ALA A 110 7.37 13.01 -3.97
N ARG A 111 7.30 12.18 -5.00
CA ARG A 111 6.15 12.10 -5.91
C ARG A 111 5.90 10.63 -6.26
N TYR A 112 4.66 10.30 -6.60
CA TYR A 112 4.38 9.02 -7.22
C TYR A 112 5.01 8.96 -8.61
N PHE A 113 5.65 7.85 -8.91
CA PHE A 113 6.18 7.53 -10.23
C PHE A 113 5.89 6.07 -10.54
N HIS A 114 5.94 5.71 -11.81
CA HIS A 114 5.79 4.32 -12.24
C HIS A 114 7.18 3.71 -12.42
N VAL A 115 7.49 2.62 -11.71
CA VAL A 115 8.79 1.93 -11.83
C VAL A 115 9.05 1.47 -13.28
N GLY A 116 8.01 1.05 -14.00
CA GLY A 116 8.14 0.63 -15.39
C GLY A 116 8.55 -0.83 -15.52
N ARG A 117 9.13 -1.15 -16.67
CA ARG A 117 9.68 -2.48 -16.95
C ARG A 117 11.12 -2.55 -16.47
N ILE A 118 11.48 -3.63 -15.80
CA ILE A 118 12.81 -3.85 -15.19
C ILE A 118 13.54 -5.00 -15.89
N ALA A 119 14.82 -4.81 -16.17
CA ALA A 119 15.65 -5.82 -16.81
C ALA A 119 16.13 -6.88 -15.80
N LYS A 120 16.61 -8.01 -16.32
CA LYS A 120 16.97 -9.18 -15.52
C LYS A 120 18.07 -8.90 -14.49
N ASP A 121 19.04 -8.06 -14.84
CA ASP A 121 20.11 -7.63 -13.94
C ASP A 121 19.58 -6.95 -12.67
N GLN A 122 18.55 -6.11 -12.81
CA GLN A 122 17.89 -5.48 -11.67
C GLN A 122 17.12 -6.49 -10.81
N VAL A 123 16.48 -7.48 -11.42
CA VAL A 123 15.75 -8.53 -10.68
C VAL A 123 16.72 -9.45 -9.93
N GLU A 124 17.85 -9.80 -10.54
CA GLU A 124 18.91 -10.58 -9.89
C GLU A 124 19.53 -9.83 -8.70
N ASP A 125 19.79 -8.52 -8.85
CA ASP A 125 20.26 -7.68 -7.73
C ASP A 125 19.22 -7.59 -6.60
N TYR A 126 17.95 -7.42 -6.96
CA TYR A 126 16.84 -7.32 -6.02
C TYR A 126 16.65 -8.61 -5.22
N ALA A 127 16.64 -9.77 -5.90
CA ALA A 127 16.53 -11.08 -5.27
C ALA A 127 17.67 -11.29 -4.26
N ARG A 128 18.91 -10.93 -4.63
CA ARG A 128 20.08 -11.00 -3.75
C ARG A 128 19.91 -10.15 -2.50
N ARG A 129 19.43 -8.91 -2.64
CA ARG A 129 19.20 -7.99 -1.51
C ARG A 129 18.11 -8.47 -0.56
N LYS A 130 17.06 -9.10 -1.09
CA LYS A 130 15.98 -9.69 -0.29
C LYS A 130 16.32 -11.05 0.29
N GLY A 131 17.41 -11.68 -0.17
CA GLY A 131 17.77 -13.05 0.23
C GLY A 131 16.78 -14.09 -0.30
N GLU A 132 16.14 -13.83 -1.44
CA GLU A 132 15.19 -14.73 -2.11
C GLU A 132 15.76 -15.27 -3.43
N SER A 133 15.11 -16.30 -3.98
CA SER A 133 15.51 -16.83 -5.29
C SER A 133 15.09 -15.89 -6.41
N LEU A 134 15.80 -15.94 -7.54
CA LEU A 134 15.42 -15.20 -8.75
C LEU A 134 13.98 -15.51 -9.16
N THR A 135 13.57 -16.78 -9.14
CA THR A 135 12.21 -17.22 -9.48
C THR A 135 11.14 -16.62 -8.56
N GLU A 136 11.41 -16.47 -7.25
CA GLU A 136 10.46 -15.82 -6.33
C GLU A 136 10.34 -14.32 -6.63
N ALA A 137 11.46 -13.63 -6.87
CA ALA A 137 11.44 -12.23 -7.27
C ALA A 137 10.71 -12.02 -8.60
N GLU A 138 10.95 -12.88 -9.60
CA GLU A 138 10.24 -12.88 -10.88
C GLU A 138 8.73 -13.11 -10.71
N ARG A 139 8.31 -13.98 -9.79
CA ARG A 139 6.90 -14.19 -9.48
C ARG A 139 6.22 -12.93 -8.94
N TRP A 140 6.86 -12.25 -7.98
CA TRP A 140 6.29 -11.03 -7.37
C TRP A 140 6.31 -9.84 -8.31
N LEU A 141 7.33 -9.75 -9.18
CA LEU A 141 7.53 -8.65 -10.12
C LEU A 141 7.07 -8.98 -11.54
N ALA A 142 6.32 -10.06 -11.75
CA ALA A 142 5.90 -10.54 -13.07
C ALA A 142 5.29 -9.43 -13.96
N PRO A 143 4.42 -8.52 -13.45
CA PRO A 143 3.89 -7.42 -14.26
C PRO A 143 4.95 -6.41 -14.75
N ASN A 144 6.13 -6.40 -14.13
CA ASN A 144 7.20 -5.45 -14.38
C ASN A 144 8.39 -6.04 -15.17
N LEU A 145 8.47 -7.34 -15.44
CA LEU A 145 9.66 -7.93 -16.08
C LEU A 145 9.83 -7.52 -17.55
N ALA A 146 10.94 -6.90 -17.96
CA ALA A 146 11.21 -6.55 -19.36
C ALA A 146 11.61 -7.75 -20.24
N TYR A 147 11.45 -8.98 -19.75
CA TYR A 147 11.91 -10.22 -20.35
C TYR A 147 10.97 -11.38 -19.95
N GLU A 148 11.09 -12.52 -20.62
CA GLU A 148 10.36 -13.75 -20.24
C GLU A 148 11.14 -14.50 -19.16
N PRO A 149 10.56 -14.74 -17.96
CA PRO A 149 11.20 -15.55 -16.93
C PRO A 149 11.34 -17.00 -17.38
N GLY A 150 12.40 -17.66 -16.90
CA GLY A 150 12.77 -19.04 -17.29
C GLY A 150 12.22 -20.11 -16.36
#